data_AF-A0A7L3WPU0-F1
#
_entry.id   AF-A0A7L3WPU0-F1
#
_cell.length_a   1.000
_cell.length_b   1.000
_cell.length_c   1.000
_cell.angle_alpha   90.00
_cell.angle_beta   90.00
_cell.angle_gamma   90.00
#
_symmetry.space_group_name_H-M   'P 1'
#
loop_
_entity.id
_entity.type
_entity.pdbx_description
1 polymer ?
#
loop_
_entity_poly.entity_id
_entity_poly.type
_entity_poly.pdbx_seq_one_letter_code
_entity_poly.pdbx_strand_id
1 'polypeptide(L)'
;VAGAHLNPAFSLAMCLLEQLPWWKFPIFVAVQTSGAFVSAGAVYILYYDAIQHYSNGTLAASGPYETASIFATYPAEYLSLSNGFLDQVMGTALLIVGILAIMDTRNKGVPKGLEPVVVALLVFSIEVSMGANCGCPMNPARDFGPRLFTYLAGWGAEVFRWGKGRG
;
A
#
# COMPACT_ATOMS: atom_id res chain seq x y z
N VAL A 1 3.99 24.51 -1.31
CA VAL A 1 3.26 23.25 -1.55
C VAL A 1 3.73 22.26 -0.49
N ALA A 2 2.84 21.73 0.34
CA ALA A 2 3.23 20.65 1.26
C ALA A 2 3.68 19.45 0.40
N GLY A 3 4.83 18.86 0.69
CA GLY A 3 5.32 17.72 -0.08
C GLY A 3 4.23 16.63 -0.20
N ALA A 4 4.11 16.01 -1.37
CA ALA A 4 3.16 14.94 -1.59
C ALA A 4 3.64 13.68 -0.87
N HIS A 5 3.27 13.51 0.40
CA HIS A 5 3.72 12.36 1.20
C HIS A 5 3.19 11.03 0.67
N LEU A 6 1.94 11.02 0.19
CA LEU A 6 1.24 9.88 -0.42
C LEU A 6 1.23 8.56 0.40
N ASN A 7 1.75 8.59 1.62
CA ASN A 7 1.95 7.44 2.49
C ASN A 7 1.83 7.88 3.97
N PRO A 8 0.90 7.30 4.75
CA PRO A 8 0.78 7.57 6.17
C PRO A 8 2.05 7.24 6.97
N ALA A 9 2.78 6.18 6.62
CA ALA A 9 4.03 5.81 7.30
C ALA A 9 5.11 6.87 7.10
N PHE A 10 5.24 7.40 5.88
CA PHE A 10 6.13 8.53 5.60
C PHE A 10 5.68 9.79 6.34
N SER A 11 4.37 10.07 6.36
CA SER A 11 3.82 11.22 7.09
C SER A 11 4.10 11.14 8.60
N LEU A 12 4.05 9.94 9.18
CA LEU A 12 4.43 9.70 10.57
C LEU A 12 5.92 9.93 10.79
N ALA A 13 6.78 9.43 9.89
CA ALA A 13 8.22 9.67 9.95
C ALA A 13 8.55 11.17 9.90
N MET A 14 7.88 11.95 9.03
CA MET A 14 8.03 13.40 8.99
C MET A 14 7.58 14.08 10.28
N CYS A 15 6.57 13.56 10.98
CA CYS A 15 6.18 14.09 12.30
C CYS A 15 7.24 13.80 13.37
N LEU A 16 7.78 12.58 13.37
CA LEU A 16 8.84 12.17 14.31
C LEU A 16 10.14 12.94 14.10
N LEU A 17 10.44 13.33 12.86
CA LEU A 17 11.58 14.17 12.50
C LEU A 17 11.29 15.67 12.60
N GLU A 18 10.14 16.06 13.15
CA GLU A 18 9.69 17.45 13.32
C GLU A 18 9.58 18.24 11.99
N GLN A 19 9.50 17.54 10.87
CA GLN A 19 9.32 18.12 9.53
C GLN A 19 7.84 18.31 9.15
N LEU A 20 6.92 17.66 9.88
CA LEU A 20 5.47 17.84 9.75
C LEU A 20 4.85 18.11 11.14
N PRO A 21 4.07 19.20 11.31
CA PRO A 21 3.33 19.40 12.55
C PRO A 21 2.32 18.27 12.81
N TRP A 22 2.32 17.73 14.03
CA TRP A 22 1.47 16.60 14.44
C TRP A 22 -0.02 16.80 14.15
N TRP A 23 -0.55 18.02 14.24
CA TRP A 23 -1.96 18.31 13.94
C TRP A 23 -2.34 18.07 12.47
N LYS A 24 -1.36 18.13 11.54
CA LYS A 24 -1.59 17.84 10.12
C LYS A 24 -1.59 16.35 9.82
N PHE A 25 -0.98 15.53 10.66
CA PHE A 25 -0.90 14.08 10.47
C PHE A 25 -2.27 13.42 10.21
N PRO A 26 -3.30 13.59 11.08
CA PRO A 26 -4.60 12.96 10.84
C PRO A 26 -5.27 13.43 9.54
N ILE A 27 -5.04 14.69 9.14
CA ILE A 27 -5.56 15.24 7.88
C ILE A 27 -4.89 14.54 6.69
N PHE A 28 -3.57 14.35 6.74
CA PHE A 28 -2.83 13.63 5.71
C PHE A 28 -3.31 12.19 5.57
N VAL A 29 -3.47 11.47 6.69
CA VAL A 29 -3.98 10.10 6.70
C VAL A 29 -5.38 10.03 6.10
N ALA A 30 -6.28 10.93 6.48
CA ALA A 30 -7.65 10.96 5.97
C ALA A 30 -7.68 11.18 4.45
N VAL A 31 -6.97 12.20 3.95
CA VAL A 31 -6.93 12.53 2.52
C VAL A 31 -6.28 11.42 1.69
N GLN A 32 -5.17 10.84 2.17
CA GLN A 32 -4.48 9.75 1.48
C GLN A 32 -5.37 8.50 1.41
N THR A 33 -6.04 8.16 2.51
CA THR A 33 -6.93 7.00 2.59
C THR A 33 -8.17 7.19 1.73
N SER A 34 -8.81 8.37 1.77
CA SER A 34 -9.96 8.67 0.91
C SER A 34 -9.58 8.68 -0.57
N GLY A 35 -8.40 9.20 -0.90
CA GLY A 35 -7.87 9.16 -2.27
C GLY A 35 -7.69 7.73 -2.76
N ALA A 36 -7.07 6.87 -1.96
CA ALA A 36 -6.89 5.46 -2.29
C ALA A 36 -8.21 4.70 -2.44
N PHE A 37 -9.20 4.99 -1.58
CA PHE A 37 -10.56 4.44 -1.68
C PHE A 37 -11.25 4.82 -3.00
N VAL A 38 -11.22 6.11 -3.36
CA VAL A 38 -11.85 6.60 -4.61
C VAL A 38 -11.14 6.01 -5.84
N SER A 39 -9.80 5.93 -5.80
CA SER A 39 -9.02 5.31 -6.87
C SER A 39 -9.35 3.82 -7.04
N ALA A 40 -9.58 3.08 -5.96
CA ALA A 40 -10.04 1.69 -6.04
C ALA A 40 -11.38 1.58 -6.76
N GLY A 41 -12.34 2.46 -6.47
CA GLY A 41 -13.61 2.54 -7.19
C GLY A 41 -13.44 2.84 -8.69
N ALA A 42 -12.55 3.77 -9.03
CA ALA A 42 -12.24 4.08 -10.44
C ALA A 42 -11.65 2.87 -11.19
N VAL A 43 -10.71 2.15 -10.56
CA VAL A 43 -10.12 0.92 -11.12
C VAL A 43 -11.19 -0.17 -11.28
N TYR A 44 -12.06 -0.35 -10.28
CA TYR A 44 -13.15 -1.32 -10.38
C TYR A 44 -14.09 -1.03 -11.54
N ILE A 45 -14.49 0.23 -11.73
CA ILE A 45 -15.34 0.64 -12.86
C ILE A 45 -14.61 0.39 -14.19
N LEU A 46 -13.33 0.76 -14.27
CA LEU A 46 -12.52 0.58 -15.47
C LEU A 46 -12.38 -0.89 -15.87
N TYR A 47 -12.24 -1.79 -14.89
CA TYR A 47 -12.04 -3.22 -15.10
C TYR A 47 -13.30 -4.05 -14.83
N TYR A 48 -14.49 -3.43 -14.78
CA TYR A 48 -15.72 -4.10 -14.36
C TYR A 48 -15.99 -5.36 -15.19
N ASP A 49 -16.03 -5.26 -16.51
CA ASP A 49 -16.32 -6.40 -17.39
C ASP A 49 -15.25 -7.50 -17.27
N ALA A 50 -13.97 -7.12 -17.12
CA ALA A 50 -12.86 -8.06 -16.98
C ALA A 50 -12.93 -8.83 -15.65
N ILE A 51 -13.22 -8.14 -14.54
CA ILE A 51 -13.39 -8.75 -13.22
C ILE A 51 -14.61 -9.69 -13.23
N GLN A 52 -15.72 -9.26 -13.82
CA GLN A 52 -16.94 -10.08 -13.90
C GLN A 52 -16.72 -11.33 -14.76
N HIS A 53 -16.04 -11.20 -15.89
CA HIS A 53 -15.72 -12.32 -16.77
C HIS A 53 -14.77 -13.33 -16.09
N TYR A 54 -13.69 -12.85 -15.47
CA TYR A 54 -12.70 -13.71 -14.81
C TYR A 54 -13.27 -14.45 -13.60
N SER A 55 -14.05 -13.74 -12.77
CA SER A 55 -14.60 -14.28 -11.52
C SER A 55 -15.95 -15.00 -11.70
N ASN A 56 -16.46 -15.06 -12.93
CA ASN A 56 -17.79 -15.59 -13.24
C ASN A 56 -18.90 -14.98 -12.34
N GLY A 57 -18.81 -13.67 -12.11
CA GLY A 57 -19.75 -12.94 -11.24
C GLY A 57 -19.50 -13.03 -9.74
N THR A 58 -18.49 -13.78 -9.28
CA THR A 58 -18.26 -14.06 -7.85
C THR A 58 -17.10 -13.27 -7.28
N LEU A 59 -17.39 -12.25 -6.48
CA LEU A 59 -16.38 -11.41 -5.86
C LEU A 59 -15.85 -12.08 -4.57
N ALA A 60 -14.73 -12.78 -4.67
CA ALA A 60 -14.12 -13.52 -3.55
C ALA A 60 -12.74 -12.95 -3.16
N ALA A 61 -12.42 -13.04 -1.86
CA ALA A 61 -11.14 -12.61 -1.31
C ALA A 61 -10.13 -13.76 -1.14
N SER A 62 -10.54 -14.99 -1.44
CA SER A 62 -9.71 -16.19 -1.41
C SER A 62 -10.19 -17.22 -2.43
N GLY A 63 -9.33 -18.19 -2.75
CA GLY A 63 -9.61 -19.22 -3.75
C GLY A 63 -9.00 -18.93 -5.13
N PRO A 64 -9.18 -19.85 -6.09
CA PRO A 64 -8.47 -19.82 -7.37
C PRO A 64 -8.88 -18.67 -8.31
N TYR A 65 -10.04 -18.05 -8.07
CA TYR A 65 -10.59 -16.93 -8.84
C TYR A 65 -10.79 -15.69 -7.96
N GLU A 66 -10.03 -15.57 -6.86
CA GLU A 66 -10.09 -14.37 -6.02
C GLU A 66 -9.66 -13.13 -6.82
N THR A 67 -10.29 -12.00 -6.50
CA THR A 67 -10.05 -10.73 -7.19
C THR A 67 -9.81 -9.58 -6.21
N ALA A 68 -9.82 -9.86 -4.89
CA ALA A 68 -9.62 -8.83 -3.89
C ALA A 68 -8.16 -8.34 -3.86
N SER A 69 -7.22 -9.22 -4.22
CA SER A 69 -5.78 -8.90 -4.26
C SER A 69 -5.39 -7.83 -5.28
N ILE A 70 -6.27 -7.55 -6.27
CA ILE A 70 -6.12 -6.43 -7.21
C ILE A 70 -6.06 -5.10 -6.44
N PHE A 71 -6.82 -4.99 -5.35
CA PHE A 71 -7.03 -3.73 -4.61
C PHE A 71 -6.15 -3.64 -3.37
N ALA A 72 -6.10 -4.71 -2.57
CA ALA A 72 -5.38 -4.77 -1.31
C ALA A 72 -4.43 -5.96 -1.26
N THR A 73 -3.48 -5.95 -0.34
CA THR A 73 -2.48 -7.02 -0.24
C THR A 73 -2.94 -8.13 0.68
N TYR A 74 -2.60 -9.37 0.35
CA TYR A 74 -2.88 -10.53 1.17
C TYR A 74 -1.57 -11.31 1.35
N PRO A 75 -1.25 -11.78 2.57
CA PRO A 75 -0.02 -12.52 2.80
C PRO A 75 -0.05 -13.86 2.06
N ALA A 76 1.12 -14.42 1.73
CA ALA A 76 1.20 -15.75 1.18
C ALA A 76 0.72 -16.80 2.19
N GLU A 77 0.23 -17.96 1.71
CA GLU A 77 -0.35 -19.00 2.56
C GLU A 77 0.61 -19.56 3.63
N TYR A 78 1.91 -19.56 3.34
CA TYR A 78 2.96 -20.03 4.25
C TYR A 78 3.39 -18.97 5.28
N LEU A 79 2.98 -17.71 5.11
CA LEU A 79 3.50 -16.61 5.91
C LEU A 79 2.76 -16.50 7.25
N SER A 80 3.52 -16.56 8.35
CA SER A 80 2.99 -16.26 9.68
C SER A 80 2.74 -14.77 9.86
N LEU A 81 1.80 -14.41 10.74
CA LEU A 81 1.53 -13.01 11.08
C LEU A 81 2.77 -12.30 11.63
N SER A 82 3.60 -12.99 12.43
CA SER A 82 4.83 -12.43 12.98
C SER A 82 5.85 -12.08 11.91
N ASN A 83 6.03 -12.97 10.91
CA ASN A 83 6.96 -12.72 9.82
C ASN A 83 6.41 -11.66 8.86
N GLY A 84 5.10 -11.65 8.59
CA GLY A 84 4.47 -10.58 7.80
C GLY A 84 4.60 -9.21 8.46
N PHE A 85 4.47 -9.13 9.79
CA PHE A 85 4.72 -7.89 10.52
C PHE A 85 6.18 -7.43 10.37
N LEU A 86 7.14 -8.33 10.59
CA LEU A 86 8.57 -8.01 10.47
C LEU A 86 8.93 -7.57 9.04
N ASP A 87 8.41 -8.28 8.04
CA ASP A 87 8.57 -7.97 6.61
C ASP A 87 8.12 -6.53 6.30
N GLN A 88 6.93 -6.15 6.77
CA GLN A 88 6.40 -4.82 6.55
C GLN A 88 7.14 -3.72 7.31
N VAL A 89 7.59 -3.99 8.54
CA VAL A 89 8.45 -3.05 9.28
C VAL A 89 9.77 -2.82 8.53
N MET A 90 10.43 -3.90 8.09
CA MET A 90 11.71 -3.81 7.38
C MET A 90 11.59 -3.12 6.03
N GLY A 91 10.60 -3.50 5.20
CA GLY A 91 10.37 -2.88 3.89
C GLY A 91 10.04 -1.39 4.01
N THR A 92 9.16 -1.03 4.94
CA THR A 92 8.79 0.38 5.16
C THR A 92 9.95 1.19 5.73
N ALA A 93 10.77 0.62 6.61
CA ALA A 93 11.96 1.27 7.13
C ALA A 93 12.99 1.56 6.01
N LEU A 94 13.25 0.58 5.14
CA LEU A 94 14.13 0.75 3.98
C LEU A 94 13.61 1.84 3.03
N LEU A 95 12.30 1.87 2.77
CA LEU A 95 11.67 2.92 1.97
C LEU A 95 11.89 4.30 2.60
N ILE A 96 11.58 4.47 3.89
CA ILE A 96 11.71 5.76 4.58
C ILE A 96 13.18 6.21 4.60
N VAL A 97 14.11 5.33 4.96
CA VAL A 97 15.55 5.64 4.96
C VAL A 97 16.04 6.02 3.57
N GLY A 98 15.62 5.28 2.54
CA GLY A 98 15.99 5.57 1.16
C GLY A 98 15.46 6.92 0.68
N ILE A 99 14.19 7.25 0.95
CA ILE A 99 13.62 8.55 0.61
C ILE A 99 14.35 9.67 1.36
N LEU A 100 14.61 9.50 2.66
CA LEU A 100 15.36 10.48 3.44
C LEU A 100 16.78 10.67 2.88
N ALA A 101 17.46 9.60 2.47
CA ALA A 101 18.79 9.68 1.88
C ALA A 101 18.79 10.42 0.53
N ILE A 102 17.76 10.21 -0.30
CA ILE A 102 17.58 10.90 -1.60
C ILE A 102 17.30 12.40 -1.40
N MET A 103 16.49 12.74 -0.40
CA MET A 103 16.04 14.12 -0.14
C MET A 103 17.05 14.94 0.69
N ASP A 104 18.01 14.30 1.35
CA ASP A 104 19.01 15.00 2.18
C ASP A 104 20.03 15.74 1.31
N THR A 105 20.02 17.07 1.38
CA THR A 105 20.92 17.95 0.65
C THR A 105 22.39 17.84 1.08
N ARG A 106 22.67 17.16 2.20
CA ARG A 106 24.04 16.90 2.68
C ARG A 106 24.68 15.69 1.98
N ASN A 107 23.88 14.84 1.35
CA ASN A 107 24.37 13.69 0.58
C ASN A 107 24.79 14.11 -0.83
N LYS A 108 25.48 13.21 -1.55
CA LYS A 108 25.63 13.34 -3.00
C LYS A 108 24.25 13.20 -3.63
N GLY A 109 23.62 14.34 -3.89
CA GLY A 109 22.25 14.43 -4.35
C GLY A 109 22.06 13.80 -5.74
N VAL A 110 20.82 13.42 -5.99
CA VAL A 110 20.33 13.05 -7.31
C VAL A 110 20.29 14.31 -8.20
N PRO A 111 20.50 14.22 -9.53
CA PRO A 111 20.29 15.36 -10.41
C PRO A 111 18.89 15.96 -10.21
N LYS A 112 18.81 17.29 -10.11
CA LYS A 112 17.56 18.00 -9.83
C LYS A 112 16.47 17.61 -10.83
N GLY A 113 15.29 17.26 -10.34
CA GLY A 113 14.15 16.81 -11.13
C GLY A 113 14.08 15.30 -11.34
N LEU A 114 15.13 14.54 -11.03
CA LEU A 114 15.13 13.07 -11.10
C LEU A 114 14.82 12.39 -9.76
N GLU A 115 14.59 13.16 -8.69
CA GLU A 115 14.23 12.62 -7.38
C GLU A 115 13.00 11.68 -7.44
N PRO A 116 11.90 12.03 -8.14
CA PRO A 116 10.75 11.13 -8.26
C PRO A 116 11.08 9.82 -9.00
N VAL A 117 11.96 9.86 -9.98
CA VAL A 117 12.40 8.68 -10.75
C VAL A 117 13.18 7.74 -9.85
N VAL A 118 14.11 8.27 -9.06
CA VAL A 118 14.91 7.46 -8.12
C VAL A 118 14.05 6.90 -6.99
N VAL A 119 13.07 7.67 -6.49
CA VAL A 119 12.09 7.16 -5.51
C VAL A 119 11.26 6.02 -6.12
N ALA A 120 10.82 6.13 -7.38
CA ALA A 120 10.10 5.05 -8.05
C ALA A 120 10.97 3.79 -8.23
N LEU A 121 12.25 3.95 -8.61
CA LEU A 121 13.19 2.84 -8.72
C LEU A 121 13.49 2.18 -7.37
N LEU A 122 13.51 2.95 -6.29
CA LEU A 122 13.64 2.44 -4.93
C LEU A 122 12.44 1.57 -4.56
N VAL A 123 11.21 2.06 -4.78
CA VAL A 123 9.98 1.29 -4.53
C VAL A 123 10.00 -0.01 -5.34
N PHE A 124 10.29 0.08 -6.64
CA PHE A 124 10.39 -1.09 -7.52
C PHE A 124 11.41 -2.12 -7.01
N SER A 125 12.58 -1.65 -6.58
CA SER A 125 13.65 -2.53 -6.08
C SER A 125 13.24 -3.26 -4.79
N ILE A 126 12.51 -2.60 -3.90
CA ILE A 126 11.97 -3.21 -2.68
C ILE A 126 10.89 -4.23 -3.03
N GLU A 127 9.95 -3.89 -3.93
CA GLU A 127 8.88 -4.81 -4.36
C GLU A 127 9.43 -6.08 -5.02
N VAL A 128 10.43 -5.96 -5.90
CA VAL A 128 11.03 -7.14 -6.56
C VAL A 128 11.85 -7.99 -5.59
N SER A 129 12.46 -7.39 -4.56
CA SER A 129 13.32 -8.11 -3.61
C SER A 129 12.56 -8.70 -2.42
N MET A 130 11.47 -8.05 -1.98
CA MET A 130 10.76 -8.35 -0.73
C MET A 130 9.25 -8.56 -0.92
N GLY A 131 8.72 -8.45 -2.14
CA GLY A 131 7.28 -8.55 -2.41
C GLY A 131 6.68 -9.95 -2.25
N ALA A 132 7.50 -11.00 -2.28
CA ALA A 132 7.02 -12.39 -2.31
C ALA A 132 6.22 -12.82 -1.05
N ASN A 133 6.51 -12.22 0.11
CA ASN A 133 5.86 -12.60 1.37
C ASN A 133 4.41 -12.10 1.43
N CYS A 134 4.19 -10.79 1.26
CA CYS A 134 2.86 -10.19 1.42
C CYS A 134 2.58 -9.02 0.48
N GLY A 135 3.23 -8.97 -0.69
CA GLY A 135 3.00 -7.94 -1.71
C GLY A 135 3.61 -6.57 -1.40
N CYS A 136 4.30 -6.42 -0.26
CA CYS A 136 5.00 -5.21 0.18
C CYS A 136 4.20 -3.91 0.02
N PRO A 137 3.01 -3.75 0.65
CA PRO A 137 2.22 -2.54 0.52
C PRO A 137 2.99 -1.29 0.98
N MET A 138 3.80 -1.39 2.05
CA MET A 138 4.62 -0.30 2.65
C MET A 138 3.88 1.02 2.96
N ASN A 139 2.57 1.03 2.81
CA ASN A 139 1.75 2.23 2.79
C ASN A 139 0.35 1.89 3.32
N PRO A 140 0.03 2.35 4.55
CA PRO A 140 -1.27 2.07 5.16
C PRO A 140 -2.47 2.57 4.34
N ALA A 141 -2.36 3.71 3.65
CA ALA A 141 -3.46 4.23 2.83
C ALA A 141 -3.68 3.38 1.56
N ARG A 142 -2.59 2.92 0.94
CA ARG A 142 -2.59 2.05 -0.27
C ARG A 142 -3.21 0.69 -0.02
N ASP A 143 -3.23 0.22 1.22
CA ASP A 143 -3.86 -1.06 1.58
C ASP A 143 -5.25 -0.88 2.19
N PHE A 144 -5.38 -0.02 3.21
CA PHE A 144 -6.63 0.11 3.95
C PHE A 144 -7.76 0.75 3.14
N GLY A 145 -7.47 1.81 2.36
CA GLY A 145 -8.48 2.49 1.55
C GLY A 145 -9.13 1.55 0.52
N PRO A 146 -8.34 0.88 -0.33
CA PRO A 146 -8.87 -0.09 -1.29
C PRO A 146 -9.52 -1.32 -0.64
N ARG A 147 -9.02 -1.79 0.52
CA ARG A 147 -9.65 -2.89 1.29
C ARG A 147 -11.03 -2.50 1.82
N LEU A 148 -11.20 -1.26 2.27
CA LEU A 148 -12.52 -0.74 2.66
C LEU A 148 -13.45 -0.65 1.45
N PHE A 149 -12.92 -0.28 0.28
CA PHE A 149 -13.71 -0.30 -0.95
C PHE A 149 -14.21 -1.72 -1.28
N THR A 150 -13.34 -2.73 -1.32
CA THR A 150 -13.75 -4.10 -1.65
C THR A 150 -14.75 -4.67 -0.65
N TYR A 151 -14.60 -4.34 0.64
CA TYR A 151 -15.59 -4.67 1.67
C TYR A 151 -17.00 -4.16 1.32
N LEU A 152 -17.10 -2.88 0.91
CA LEU A 152 -18.37 -2.24 0.57
C LEU A 152 -18.89 -2.64 -0.82
N ALA A 153 -18.01 -2.98 -1.75
CA ALA A 153 -18.34 -3.29 -3.14
C ALA A 153 -18.84 -4.73 -3.37
N GLY A 154 -18.78 -5.60 -2.36
CA GLY A 154 -19.40 -6.92 -2.41
C GLY A 154 -18.49 -8.11 -2.14
N TRP A 155 -17.19 -7.91 -1.90
CA TRP A 155 -16.28 -9.01 -1.49
C TRP A 155 -16.52 -9.47 -0.04
N GLY A 156 -17.27 -8.71 0.74
CA GLY A 156 -17.69 -9.08 2.09
C GLY A 156 -16.59 -8.98 3.15
N ALA A 157 -16.92 -9.41 4.38
CA ALA A 157 -16.04 -9.27 5.55
C ALA A 157 -14.75 -10.11 5.49
N GLU A 158 -14.66 -11.04 4.54
CA GLU A 158 -13.49 -11.88 4.34
C GLU A 158 -12.24 -11.07 3.97
N VAL A 159 -12.40 -9.88 3.36
CA VAL A 159 -11.27 -9.00 3.04
C VAL A 159 -10.46 -8.55 4.26
N PHE A 160 -11.02 -8.66 5.47
CA PHE A 160 -10.32 -8.37 6.74
C PHE A 160 -9.95 -9.63 7.53
N ARG A 161 -10.29 -10.82 7.02
CA ARG A 161 -10.07 -12.11 7.71
C ARG A 161 -9.08 -12.94 6.91
N TRP A 162 -7.87 -13.08 7.44
CA TRP A 162 -6.90 -14.03 6.91
C TRP A 162 -6.97 -15.36 7.69
N GLY A 163 -7.07 -16.48 6.98
CA GLY A 163 -6.85 -17.82 7.55
C GLY A 163 -8.03 -18.57 8.18
N LYS A 164 -9.28 -18.12 8.03
CA LYS A 164 -10.47 -18.91 8.43
C LYS A 164 -11.30 -19.35 7.22
N GLY A 165 -10.79 -20.36 6.53
CA GLY A 165 -11.46 -21.04 5.41
C GLY A 165 -10.83 -22.39 5.06
N ARG A 166 -10.12 -23.03 6.01
CA ARG A 166 -9.69 -24.43 5.88
C ARG A 166 -10.87 -25.33 6.26
N GLY A 167 -11.82 -25.44 5.34
CA GLY A 167 -12.77 -26.56 5.28
C GLY A 167 -12.15 -27.69 4.47
#